data_AF-A0A529HCI2-F1
#
_entry.id   AF-A0A529HCI2-F1
#
_cell.length_a   1.000
_cell.length_b   1.000
_cell.length_c   1.000
_cell.angle_alpha   90.00
_cell.angle_beta   90.00
_cell.angle_gamma   90.00
#
_symmetry.space_group_name_H-M   'P 1'
#
loop_
_entity.id
_entity.type
_entity.pdbx_description
1 polymer ?
#
loop_
_entity_poly.entity_id
_entity_poly.type
_entity_poly.pdbx_seq_one_letter_code
_entity_poly.pdbx_strand_id
1 'polypeptide(L)'
;LSVEAILSVEPGAHVRPGDVLARIPMESAKTKDITGGLPRVAELFEARRPKDHAIIAEIDGTVRFGRDYKNKRRIIIEPHDSTLEP
;
A
#
# COMPACT_ATOMS: atom_id res chain seq x y z
N LEU A 1 -6.91 -6.80 -13.70
CA LEU A 1 -5.50 -6.36 -13.87
C LEU A 1 -4.67 -7.20 -12.90
N SER A 2 -3.52 -7.70 -13.33
CA SER A 2 -2.64 -8.48 -12.45
C SER A 2 -2.21 -7.63 -11.26
N VAL A 3 -1.99 -8.29 -10.11
CA VAL A 3 -1.32 -7.68 -8.96
C VAL A 3 0.00 -7.07 -9.46
N GLU A 4 0.35 -5.86 -9.02
CA GLU A 4 1.52 -5.06 -9.45
C GLU A 4 1.41 -4.31 -10.79
N ALA A 5 0.26 -4.33 -11.46
CA ALA A 5 0.05 -3.47 -12.63
C ALA A 5 0.03 -1.98 -12.21
N ILE A 6 0.89 -1.18 -12.84
CA ILE A 6 0.89 0.27 -12.69
C ILE A 6 -0.03 0.85 -13.77
N LEU A 7 -1.15 1.44 -13.35
CA LEU A 7 -2.04 2.18 -14.24
C LEU A 7 -1.34 3.44 -14.75
N SER A 8 -1.41 3.66 -16.06
CA SER A 8 -0.84 4.85 -16.73
C SER A 8 -1.92 5.83 -17.18
N VAL A 9 -3.16 5.62 -16.72
CA VAL A 9 -4.33 6.42 -17.09
C VAL A 9 -5.13 6.79 -15.84
N GLU A 10 -5.76 7.97 -15.89
CA GLU A 10 -6.66 8.47 -14.86
C GLU A 10 -8.14 8.17 -15.19
N PRO A 11 -9.03 8.13 -14.19
CA PRO A 11 -10.47 8.01 -14.42
C PRO A 11 -11.01 9.13 -15.34
N GLY A 12 -11.77 8.76 -16.37
CA GLY A 12 -12.35 9.71 -17.33
C GLY A 12 -11.43 10.11 -18.49
N ALA A 13 -10.21 9.58 -18.54
CA ALA A 13 -9.32 9.78 -19.68
C ALA A 13 -9.92 9.20 -20.98
N HIS A 14 -9.89 9.99 -22.05
CA HIS A 14 -10.24 9.52 -23.39
C HIS A 14 -9.03 8.79 -23.99
N VAL A 15 -9.20 7.51 -24.31
CA VAL A 15 -8.13 6.65 -24.86
C VAL A 15 -8.43 6.26 -26.30
N ARG A 16 -7.39 6.10 -27.10
CA ARG A 16 -7.45 5.69 -28.50
C ARG A 16 -6.87 4.28 -28.68
N PRO A 17 -7.22 3.58 -29.77
CA PRO A 17 -6.57 2.31 -30.11
C PRO A 17 -5.05 2.48 -30.20
N GLY A 18 -4.31 1.68 -29.43
CA GLY A 18 -2.84 1.75 -29.33
C GLY A 18 -2.31 2.39 -28.04
N ASP A 19 -3.17 3.02 -27.24
CA ASP A 19 -2.74 3.62 -25.98
C ASP A 19 -2.42 2.55 -24.91
N VAL A 20 -1.32 2.78 -24.18
CA VAL A 20 -0.89 1.91 -23.08
C VAL A 20 -1.65 2.29 -21.81
N LEU A 21 -2.59 1.45 -21.39
CA LEU A 21 -3.44 1.71 -20.22
C LEU A 21 -2.76 1.34 -18.90
N ALA A 22 -1.92 0.30 -18.91
CA ALA A 22 -1.19 -0.16 -17.74
C ALA A 22 0.10 -0.85 -18.17
N ARG A 23 1.10 -0.80 -17.30
CA ARG A 23 2.36 -1.52 -17.46
C ARG A 23 2.57 -2.46 -16.28
N ILE A 24 2.97 -3.69 -16.56
CA ILE A 24 3.41 -4.64 -15.54
C ILE A 24 4.93 -4.68 -15.68
N PRO A 25 5.69 -4.08 -14.74
CA PRO A 25 7.14 -4.22 -14.75
C PRO A 25 7.47 -5.68 -14.51
N MET A 26 7.97 -6.37 -15.54
CA MET A 26 8.54 -7.70 -15.35
C MET A 26 9.93 -7.50 -14.74
N GLU A 27 10.13 -7.93 -13.50
CA GLU A 27 11.50 -8.15 -13.04
C GLU A 27 12.13 -9.17 -13.99
N SER A 28 13.17 -8.76 -14.72
CA SER A 28 13.99 -9.69 -15.48
C SER A 28 14.47 -10.76 -14.50
N ALA A 29 13.94 -11.97 -14.65
CA ALA A 29 14.28 -13.13 -13.84
C ALA A 29 15.76 -13.47 -14.06
N LYS A 30 16.64 -12.72 -13.41
CA LYS A 30 17.99 -13.18 -13.14
C LYS A 30 17.79 -14.38 -12.23
N THR A 31 18.47 -15.48 -12.54
CA THR A 31 18.52 -16.70 -11.73
C THR A 31 19.10 -16.38 -10.35
N LYS A 32 18.33 -15.69 -9.53
CA LYS A 32 18.61 -15.46 -8.13
C LYS A 32 18.23 -16.77 -7.46
N ASP A 33 19.23 -17.34 -6.80
CA ASP A 33 19.14 -18.49 -5.94
C ASP A 33 17.74 -18.58 -5.26
N ILE A 34 16.99 -19.66 -5.53
CA ILE A 34 15.63 -19.89 -4.96
C ILE A 34 15.64 -19.84 -3.43
N THR A 35 16.82 -20.00 -2.84
CA THR A 35 17.09 -19.93 -1.40
C THR A 35 16.98 -18.51 -0.83
N GLY A 36 17.05 -17.47 -1.66
CA GLY A 36 16.92 -16.07 -1.23
C GLY A 36 15.50 -15.65 -0.85
N GLY A 37 14.48 -16.38 -1.31
CA GLY A 37 13.05 -16.04 -1.11
C GLY A 37 12.35 -16.80 0.02
N LEU A 38 12.96 -17.87 0.56
CA LEU A 38 12.40 -18.71 1.63
C LEU A 38 11.94 -17.93 2.88
N PRO A 39 12.68 -16.90 3.37
CA PRO A 39 12.23 -16.13 4.53
C PRO A 39 10.87 -15.47 4.33
N ARG A 40 10.58 -14.98 3.11
CA ARG A 40 9.30 -14.33 2.81
C ARG A 40 8.15 -15.32 2.77
N VAL A 41 8.39 -16.51 2.22
CA VAL A 41 7.41 -17.61 2.25
C VAL A 41 7.14 -18.02 3.69
N ALA A 42 8.17 -18.22 4.51
CA ALA A 42 8.00 -18.55 5.93
C ALA A 42 7.22 -17.47 6.69
N GLU A 43 7.50 -16.18 6.48
CA GLU A 43 6.73 -15.08 7.06
C GLU A 43 5.24 -15.11 6.70
N LEU A 44 4.94 -15.34 5.41
CA LEU A 44 3.57 -15.40 4.90
C LEU A 44 2.80 -16.61 5.45
N PHE A 45 3.45 -17.78 5.49
CA PHE A 45 2.83 -19.02 5.99
C PHE A 45 2.68 -19.04 7.51
N GLU A 46 3.59 -18.40 8.25
CA GLU A 46 3.50 -18.30 9.71
C GLU A 46 2.65 -17.10 10.17
N ALA A 47 2.09 -16.31 9.24
CA ALA A 47 1.26 -15.12 9.47
C ALA A 47 1.84 -14.17 10.53
N ARG A 48 3.18 -14.05 10.57
CA ARG A 48 3.86 -13.26 11.59
C ARG A 48 3.60 -11.77 11.37
N ARG A 49 3.13 -11.09 12.41
CA ARG A 49 3.03 -9.62 12.38
C ARG A 49 4.44 -9.01 12.35
N PRO A 50 4.76 -8.11 11.41
CA PRO A 50 6.05 -7.41 11.39
C PRO A 50 6.30 -6.68 12.71
N LYS A 51 7.56 -6.73 13.18
CA LYS A 51 7.97 -6.03 14.41
C LYS A 51 7.78 -4.52 14.30
N ASP A 52 8.02 -3.97 13.11
CA ASP A 52 7.83 -2.57 12.77
C ASP A 52 6.77 -2.46 11.66
N HIS A 53 5.49 -2.60 12.02
CA HIS A 53 4.40 -2.51 11.07
C HIS A 53 3.95 -1.06 10.90
N ALA A 54 3.68 -0.67 9.66
CA ALA A 54 3.02 0.59 9.38
C ALA A 54 1.55 0.52 9.81
N ILE A 55 1.04 1.64 10.35
CA ILE A 55 -0.38 1.80 10.66
C ILE A 55 -1.06 2.38 9.42
N ILE A 56 -2.07 1.68 8.92
CA ILE A 56 -2.93 2.15 7.83
C ILE A 56 -4.14 2.84 8.47
N ALA A 57 -4.55 3.99 7.93
CA ALA A 57 -5.76 4.68 8.36
C ALA A 57 -7.00 3.84 8.05
N GLU A 58 -7.87 3.66 9.04
CA GLU A 58 -9.14 2.92 8.88
C GLU A 58 -10.23 3.75 8.19
N ILE A 59 -10.13 5.08 8.29
CA ILE A 59 -11.11 6.04 7.75
C ILE A 59 -10.41 7.08 6.89
N ASP A 60 -11.13 7.57 5.88
CA ASP A 60 -10.71 8.71 5.06
C ASP A 60 -10.94 10.03 5.82
N GLY A 61 -9.98 10.94 5.77
CA GLY A 61 -10.09 12.20 6.49
C GLY A 61 -8.85 13.08 6.41
N THR A 62 -8.93 14.22 7.09
CA THR A 62 -7.84 15.17 7.23
C THR A 62 -6.95 14.77 8.41
N VAL A 63 -5.64 14.66 8.15
CA VAL A 63 -4.66 14.26 9.17
C VAL A 63 -4.29 15.45 10.06
N ARG A 64 -4.37 15.27 11.38
CA ARG A 64 -3.92 16.23 12.38
C ARG A 64 -2.95 15.59 13.36
N PHE A 65 -1.89 16.34 13.69
CA PHE A 65 -0.94 15.94 14.72
C PHE A 65 -1.46 16.37 16.09
N GLY A 66 -1.66 15.40 16.97
CA GLY A 66 -1.96 15.65 18.38
C GLY A 66 -0.69 15.97 19.18
N ARG A 67 -0.85 16.16 20.49
CA ARG A 67 0.31 16.22 21.39
C ARG A 67 0.95 14.84 21.50
N ASP A 68 2.28 14.82 21.40
CA ASP A 68 3.06 13.61 21.63
C ASP A 68 2.81 13.06 23.03
N TYR A 69 2.68 11.74 23.15
CA TYR A 69 2.46 11.07 24.42
C TYR A 69 3.44 9.91 24.57
N LYS A 70 4.22 9.90 25.65
CA LYS A 70 5.21 8.85 25.95
C LYS A 70 6.11 8.51 24.75
N ASN A 71 6.67 9.53 24.09
CA ASN A 71 7.54 9.42 22.90
C ASN A 71 6.89 8.77 21.67
N LYS A 72 5.56 8.64 21.64
CA LYS A 72 4.80 8.23 20.45
C LYS A 72 4.11 9.44 19.86
N ARG A 73 4.24 9.61 18.54
CA ARG A 73 3.49 10.61 17.77
C ARG A 73 2.03 10.20 17.75
N ARG A 74 1.15 11.12 18.15
CA ARG A 74 -0.30 10.90 18.08
C ARG A 74 -0.84 11.50 16.80
N ILE A 75 -1.44 10.67 15.97
CA ILE A 75 -2.11 11.07 14.73
C ILE A 75 -3.61 10.95 14.97
N ILE A 76 -4.36 11.98 14.58
CA ILE A 76 -5.82 12.03 14.64
C ILE A 76 -6.30 12.22 13.19
N ILE A 77 -7.29 11.45 12.77
CA ILE A 77 -7.90 11.58 11.45
C ILE A 77 -9.27 12.21 11.67
N GLU A 78 -9.49 13.38 11.08
CA GLU A 78 -10.78 14.08 11.11
C GLU A 78 -11.58 13.65 9.87
N PRO A 79 -12.63 12.84 10.00
CA PRO A 79 -13.36 12.31 8.85
C PRO A 79 -14.03 13.41 8.05
N HIS A 80 -14.08 13.23 6.73
CA HIS A 80 -14.81 14.16 5.85
C HIS A 80 -16.33 13.99 5.96
N ASP A 81 -16.79 12.81 6.37
CA ASP A 81 -18.20 12.51 6.60
C ASP A 81 -18.52 12.55 8.10
N SER A 82 -19.44 13.43 8.49
CA SER A 82 -19.84 13.67 9.89
C SER A 82 -20.56 12.49 10.56
N THR A 83 -20.89 11.43 9.81
CA THR A 83 -21.53 10.23 10.34
C THR A 83 -20.54 9.17 10.84
N LEU A 84 -19.24 9.36 10.61
CA LEU A 84 -18.19 8.41 11.04
C LEU A 84 -17.54 8.92 12.33
N GLU A 85 -17.45 8.06 13.34
CA GLU A 85 -16.73 8.37 14.58
C GLU A 85 -15.20 8.24 14.38
N PRO A 86 -14.40 9.15 14.97
CA PRO A 86 -12.93 9.19 14.81
C PRO A 86 -12.14 8.19 15.68
#